data_AF-A0A821VAK6-F1
#
_entry.id   AF-A0A821VAK6-F1
#
_cell.length_a   1.000
_cell.length_b   1.000
_cell.length_c   1.000
_cell.angle_alpha   90.00
_cell.angle_beta   90.00
_cell.angle_gamma   90.00
#
_symmetry.space_group_name_H-M   'P 1'
#
loop_
_entity.id
_entity.type
_entity.pdbx_description
1 polymer ?
#
loop_
_entity_poly.entity_id
_entity_poly.type
_entity_poly.pdbx_seq_one_letter_code
_entity_poly.pdbx_strand_id
1 'polypeptide(L)'
;MKATNTVRMKIYRQNLTAQTVGIVPQDDHQRTTRKLSSKIKNSLILFYGRDDISYQMSGKRDTIVTNDNGNKTTCQKRILLYTIREAYKFFLAENPGISVDRTVFAEIRPKHISVKSSIAHRVYVCIYHENVNLLLNSLSKHVNGSFCSDLYSFTSALVCDESNYDCINVQIKWYQWKHINGYATKEEQQESVEQCIELLSSKVKTFLLHVYIKRQQ
;
A
#
# COMPACT_ATOMS: atom_id res chain seq x y z
N MET A 1 11.94 17.91 -12.36
CA MET A 1 11.94 16.55 -12.97
C MET A 1 12.38 16.53 -14.46
N LYS A 2 13.45 17.24 -14.86
CA LYS A 2 13.95 17.25 -16.26
C LYS A 2 15.33 16.60 -16.46
N ALA A 3 16.03 16.22 -15.40
CA ALA A 3 17.44 15.79 -15.47
C ALA A 3 17.64 14.32 -15.92
N THR A 4 16.71 13.42 -15.61
CA THR A 4 16.85 11.98 -15.85
C THR A 4 16.74 11.58 -17.33
N ASN A 5 15.96 12.31 -18.13
CA ASN A 5 15.78 12.03 -19.55
C ASN A 5 17.02 12.42 -20.38
N THR A 6 17.72 13.48 -20.00
CA THR A 6 18.91 13.97 -20.69
C THR A 6 20.09 13.01 -20.56
N VAL A 7 20.23 12.36 -19.41
CA VAL A 7 21.28 11.35 -19.15
C VAL A 7 21.07 10.10 -20.00
N ARG A 8 19.83 9.58 -20.08
CA ARG A 8 19.49 8.43 -20.93
C ARG A 8 19.75 8.70 -22.42
N MET A 9 19.39 9.89 -22.90
CA MET A 9 19.61 10.27 -24.30
C MET A 9 21.09 10.45 -24.64
N LYS A 10 21.92 10.92 -23.70
CA LYS A 10 23.38 10.98 -23.89
C LYS A 10 24.02 9.60 -24.00
N ILE A 11 23.64 8.67 -23.12
CA ILE A 11 24.15 7.28 -23.15
C ILE A 11 23.75 6.59 -24.46
N TYR A 12 22.50 6.77 -24.91
CA TYR A 12 22.03 6.23 -26.18
C TYR A 12 22.82 6.76 -27.37
N ARG A 13 23.09 8.08 -27.40
CA ARG A 13 23.90 8.70 -28.47
C ARG A 13 25.35 8.23 -28.46
N GLN A 14 25.99 8.13 -27.29
CA GLN A 14 27.36 7.61 -27.16
C GLN A 14 27.48 6.16 -27.65
N ASN A 15 26.52 5.30 -27.34
CA ASN A 15 26.50 3.92 -27.83
C ASN A 15 26.32 3.82 -29.35
N LEU A 16 25.48 4.66 -29.94
CA LEU A 16 25.33 4.73 -31.40
C LEU A 16 26.62 5.17 -32.09
N THR A 17 27.30 6.19 -31.55
CA THR A 17 28.58 6.66 -32.11
C THR A 17 29.66 5.57 -31.99
N ALA A 18 29.72 4.87 -30.86
CA ALA A 18 30.65 3.77 -30.65
C ALA A 18 30.39 2.57 -31.59
N GLN A 19 29.13 2.30 -31.93
CA GLN A 19 28.74 1.30 -32.93
C GLN A 19 29.13 1.70 -34.35
N THR A 20 28.96 2.98 -34.73
CA THR A 20 29.34 3.46 -36.08
C THR A 20 30.86 3.46 -36.32
N VAL A 21 31.67 3.59 -35.26
CA VAL A 21 33.13 3.61 -35.35
C VAL A 21 33.74 2.21 -35.20
N GLY A 22 32.92 1.17 -35.05
CA GLY A 22 33.38 -0.23 -35.00
C GLY A 22 34.17 -0.59 -33.73
N ILE A 23 34.06 0.21 -32.66
CA ILE A 23 34.76 -0.04 -31.38
C ILE A 23 34.05 -1.13 -30.58
N VAL A 24 32.75 -1.31 -30.79
CA VAL A 24 31.93 -2.33 -30.14
C VAL A 24 31.82 -3.55 -31.08
N PRO A 25 32.15 -4.78 -30.62
CA PRO A 25 31.93 -5.99 -31.40
C PRO A 25 30.48 -6.09 -31.85
N GLN A 26 30.24 -6.32 -33.14
CA GLN A 26 28.89 -6.63 -33.61
C GLN A 26 28.54 -8.04 -33.13
N ASP A 27 27.43 -8.14 -32.40
CA ASP A 27 26.95 -9.39 -31.83
C ASP A 27 26.31 -10.21 -32.97
N ASP A 28 27.13 -10.98 -33.69
CA ASP A 28 26.68 -11.84 -34.81
C ASP A 28 25.87 -13.06 -34.35
N HIS A 29 25.73 -13.25 -33.03
CA HIS A 29 24.86 -14.25 -32.46
C HIS A 29 23.39 -13.84 -32.59
N GLN A 30 22.75 -14.28 -33.67
CA GLN A 30 21.30 -14.32 -33.74
C GLN A 30 20.78 -15.13 -32.54
N ARG A 31 20.15 -14.45 -31.57
CA ARG A 31 19.44 -15.13 -30.48
C ARG A 31 18.37 -16.03 -31.08
N THR A 32 18.66 -17.33 -31.11
CA THR A 32 17.67 -18.34 -31.43
C THR A 32 16.60 -18.30 -30.34
N THR A 33 15.46 -17.69 -30.66
CA THR A 33 14.29 -17.70 -29.78
C THR A 33 13.77 -19.13 -29.79
N ARG A 34 14.19 -19.94 -28.81
CA ARG A 34 13.58 -21.25 -28.57
C ARG A 34 12.10 -21.00 -28.31
N LYS A 35 11.24 -21.39 -29.26
CA LYS A 35 9.79 -21.28 -29.11
C LYS A 35 9.38 -22.10 -27.89
N LEU A 36 8.81 -21.43 -26.89
CA LEU A 36 8.26 -22.12 -25.73
C LEU A 36 7.15 -23.06 -26.19
N SER A 37 7.22 -24.32 -25.73
CA SER A 37 6.23 -25.35 -26.04
C SER A 37 4.81 -24.88 -25.72
N SER A 38 3.86 -25.18 -26.60
CA SER A 38 2.45 -24.87 -26.42
C SER A 38 1.88 -25.44 -25.12
N LYS A 39 2.36 -26.61 -24.70
CA LYS A 39 1.98 -27.24 -23.43
C LYS A 39 2.34 -26.38 -22.22
N ILE A 40 3.55 -25.81 -22.22
CA ILE A 40 4.02 -24.95 -21.12
C ILE A 40 3.25 -23.62 -21.13
N LYS A 41 3.00 -23.03 -22.31
CA LYS A 41 2.17 -21.83 -22.42
C LYS A 41 0.77 -22.03 -21.85
N ASN A 42 0.12 -23.14 -22.18
CA ASN A 42 -1.21 -23.45 -21.67
C ASN A 42 -1.20 -23.65 -20.15
N SER A 43 -0.19 -24.36 -19.62
CA SER A 43 -0.02 -24.53 -18.17
C SER A 43 0.14 -23.18 -17.44
N LEU A 44 0.91 -22.25 -18.01
CA LEU A 44 1.08 -20.90 -17.46
C LEU A 44 -0.23 -20.09 -17.48
N ILE A 45 -0.97 -20.14 -18.59
CA ILE A 45 -2.26 -19.46 -18.71
C ILE A 45 -3.27 -19.99 -17.69
N LEU A 46 -3.34 -21.32 -17.53
CA LEU A 46 -4.19 -21.98 -16.54
C LEU A 46 -3.79 -21.60 -15.12
N PHE A 47 -2.48 -21.61 -14.80
CA PHE A 47 -1.97 -21.21 -13.49
C PHE A 47 -2.40 -19.79 -13.12
N TYR A 48 -2.26 -18.84 -14.05
CA TYR A 48 -2.70 -17.47 -13.81
C TYR A 48 -4.20 -17.34 -13.58
N GLY A 49 -5.01 -18.20 -14.20
CA GLY A 49 -6.47 -18.18 -14.10
C GLY A 49 -7.05 -18.78 -12.83
N ARG A 50 -6.24 -19.44 -11.98
CA ARG A 50 -6.73 -20.04 -10.73
C ARG A 50 -7.13 -18.98 -9.70
N ASP A 51 -8.17 -19.26 -8.91
CA ASP A 51 -8.73 -18.35 -7.91
C ASP A 51 -7.78 -18.09 -6.72
N ASP A 52 -6.85 -19.01 -6.45
CA ASP A 52 -5.78 -18.87 -5.46
C ASP A 52 -4.61 -18.01 -5.94
N ILE A 53 -4.48 -17.75 -7.25
CA ILE A 53 -3.43 -16.93 -7.86
C ILE A 53 -3.94 -15.55 -8.26
N SER A 54 -5.15 -15.49 -8.81
CA SER A 54 -5.82 -14.25 -9.18
C SER A 54 -7.30 -14.31 -8.81
N TYR A 55 -7.89 -13.19 -8.40
CA TYR A 55 -9.33 -13.13 -8.15
C TYR A 55 -10.05 -12.41 -9.29
N GLN A 56 -11.27 -12.87 -9.59
CA GLN A 56 -12.11 -12.27 -10.62
C GLN A 56 -12.82 -11.01 -10.11
N MET A 57 -12.82 -9.94 -10.90
CA MET A 57 -13.58 -8.74 -10.58
C MET A 57 -15.09 -8.99 -10.79
N SER A 58 -15.94 -8.45 -9.92
CA SER A 58 -17.40 -8.63 -9.98
C SER A 58 -18.13 -7.62 -10.87
N GLY A 59 -17.47 -6.51 -11.25
CA GLY A 59 -18.13 -5.41 -11.97
C GLY A 59 -18.41 -5.70 -13.44
N LYS A 60 -19.61 -5.37 -13.93
CA LYS A 60 -19.96 -5.46 -15.37
C LYS A 60 -19.04 -4.63 -16.28
N ARG A 61 -18.52 -3.51 -15.76
CA ARG A 61 -17.54 -2.64 -16.44
C ARG A 61 -16.10 -3.17 -16.40
N ASP A 62 -15.86 -4.22 -15.62
CA ASP A 62 -14.55 -4.85 -15.48
C ASP A 62 -14.39 -6.02 -16.46
N THR A 63 -14.83 -5.81 -17.71
CA THR A 63 -14.65 -6.73 -18.84
C THR A 63 -13.58 -6.19 -19.79
N ILE A 64 -12.84 -7.09 -20.45
CA ILE A 64 -11.87 -6.78 -21.51
C ILE A 64 -12.22 -7.64 -22.72
N VAL A 65 -12.25 -7.02 -23.90
CA VAL A 65 -12.34 -7.74 -25.16
C VAL A 65 -10.94 -8.09 -25.62
N THR A 66 -10.61 -9.37 -25.64
CA THR A 66 -9.37 -9.91 -26.20
C THR A 66 -9.62 -10.46 -27.60
N ASN A 67 -8.64 -10.32 -28.48
CA ASN A 67 -8.66 -10.90 -29.81
C ASN A 67 -7.63 -12.03 -29.84
N ASP A 68 -8.12 -13.26 -29.79
CA ASP A 68 -7.30 -14.46 -29.91
C ASP A 68 -7.55 -15.06 -31.29
N ASN A 69 -6.54 -15.01 -32.16
CA ASN A 69 -6.57 -15.57 -33.52
C ASN A 69 -7.77 -15.14 -34.39
N GLY A 70 -8.24 -13.90 -34.25
CA GLY A 70 -9.35 -13.35 -35.05
C GLY A 70 -10.72 -13.45 -34.37
N ASN A 71 -10.83 -14.19 -33.27
CA ASN A 71 -12.05 -14.30 -32.48
C ASN A 71 -12.03 -13.30 -31.33
N LYS A 72 -13.02 -12.42 -31.29
CA LYS A 72 -13.24 -11.49 -30.18
C LYS A 72 -13.91 -12.23 -29.03
N THR A 73 -13.18 -12.43 -27.94
CA THR A 73 -13.69 -13.02 -26.70
C THR A 73 -13.77 -11.94 -25.62
N THR A 74 -14.91 -11.88 -24.94
CA THR A 74 -15.08 -10.99 -23.79
C THR A 74 -14.70 -11.76 -22.53
N CYS A 75 -13.64 -11.33 -21.86
CA CYS A 75 -13.15 -11.93 -20.61
C CYS A 75 -13.36 -10.96 -19.45
N GLN A 76 -13.73 -11.49 -18.28
CA GLN A 76 -13.76 -10.72 -17.05
C GLN A 76 -12.33 -10.42 -16.58
N LYS A 77 -12.08 -9.20 -16.12
CA LYS A 77 -10.78 -8.82 -15.53
C LYS A 77 -10.53 -9.66 -14.29
N ARG A 78 -9.29 -10.13 -14.15
CA ARG A 78 -8.78 -10.76 -12.95
C ARG A 78 -7.58 -10.00 -12.41
N ILE A 79 -7.35 -10.13 -11.13
CA ILE A 79 -6.33 -9.38 -10.40
C ILE A 79 -5.43 -10.38 -9.70
N LEU A 80 -4.13 -10.32 -10.00
CA LEU A 80 -3.13 -11.11 -9.31
C LEU A 80 -3.10 -10.77 -7.81
N LEU A 81 -3.22 -11.81 -6.97
CA LEU A 81 -3.13 -11.68 -5.52
C LEU A 81 -1.70 -11.39 -5.08
N TYR A 82 -0.74 -12.01 -5.76
CA TYR A 82 0.69 -11.92 -5.47
C TYR A 82 1.44 -11.06 -6.50
N THR A 83 2.65 -10.64 -6.15
CA THR A 83 3.56 -10.06 -7.14
C THR A 83 3.95 -11.10 -8.19
N ILE A 84 4.36 -10.65 -9.38
CA ILE A 84 4.85 -11.55 -10.45
C ILE A 84 6.00 -12.43 -9.93
N ARG A 85 6.86 -11.89 -9.05
CA ARG A 85 7.99 -12.61 -8.48
C ARG A 85 7.54 -13.76 -7.57
N GLU A 86 6.53 -13.54 -6.74
CA GLU A 86 5.98 -14.55 -5.83
C GLU A 86 5.20 -15.61 -6.60
N ALA A 87 4.32 -15.19 -7.52
CA ALA A 87 3.56 -16.11 -8.38
C ALA A 87 4.48 -17.03 -9.18
N TYR A 88 5.61 -16.51 -9.67
CA TYR A 88 6.63 -17.31 -10.35
C TYR A 88 7.28 -18.36 -9.45
N LYS A 89 7.55 -18.03 -8.18
CA LYS A 89 8.08 -19.00 -7.21
C LYS A 89 7.08 -20.12 -6.95
N PHE A 90 5.79 -19.79 -6.77
CA PHE A 90 4.74 -20.79 -6.60
C PHE A 90 4.64 -21.71 -7.81
N PHE A 91 4.68 -21.14 -9.02
CA PHE A 91 4.65 -21.93 -10.25
C PHE A 91 5.80 -22.95 -10.34
N LEU A 92 7.04 -22.53 -10.03
CA LEU A 92 8.19 -23.44 -10.03
C LEU A 92 8.12 -24.50 -8.93
N ALA A 93 7.61 -24.14 -7.74
CA ALA A 93 7.44 -25.07 -6.64
C ALA A 93 6.42 -26.18 -6.98
N GLU A 94 5.34 -25.83 -7.68
CA GLU A 94 4.32 -26.79 -8.16
C GLU A 94 4.81 -27.60 -9.37
N ASN A 95 5.77 -27.09 -10.13
CA ASN A 95 6.23 -27.68 -11.39
C ASN A 95 7.77 -27.82 -11.44
N PRO A 96 8.37 -28.68 -10.60
CA PRO A 96 9.82 -28.81 -10.48
C PRO A 96 10.54 -29.28 -11.76
N GLY A 97 9.81 -29.76 -12.77
CA GLY A 97 10.35 -30.16 -14.08
C GLY A 97 10.24 -29.10 -15.18
N ILE A 98 9.64 -27.94 -14.92
CA ILE A 98 9.44 -26.88 -15.92
C ILE A 98 10.48 -25.78 -15.73
N SER A 99 11.36 -25.63 -16.72
CA SER A 99 12.31 -24.51 -16.78
C SER A 99 11.75 -23.38 -17.65
N VAL A 100 11.36 -22.27 -17.04
CA VAL A 100 10.85 -21.07 -17.71
C VAL A 100 11.49 -19.86 -17.04
N ASP A 101 12.00 -18.90 -17.82
CA ASP A 101 12.54 -17.65 -17.25
C ASP A 101 11.43 -16.75 -16.71
N ARG A 102 11.71 -15.99 -15.64
CA ARG A 102 10.76 -15.05 -15.03
C ARG A 102 10.25 -13.98 -16.01
N THR A 103 11.09 -13.55 -16.96
CA THR A 103 10.70 -12.59 -18.01
C THR A 103 9.64 -13.19 -18.93
N VAL A 104 9.88 -14.41 -19.41
CA VAL A 104 8.93 -15.18 -20.24
C VAL A 104 7.63 -15.45 -19.47
N PHE A 105 7.73 -15.80 -18.19
CA PHE A 105 6.57 -15.96 -17.31
C PHE A 105 5.72 -14.68 -17.26
N ALA A 106 6.36 -13.53 -17.02
CA ALA A 106 5.69 -12.24 -16.95
C ALA A 106 5.03 -11.82 -18.29
N GLU A 107 5.65 -12.14 -19.42
CA GLU A 107 5.16 -11.83 -20.77
C GLU A 107 3.96 -12.69 -21.19
N ILE A 108 3.93 -13.97 -20.76
CA ILE A 108 2.84 -14.91 -21.09
C ILE A 108 1.56 -14.59 -20.34
N ARG A 109 1.62 -13.72 -19.32
CA ARG A 109 0.45 -13.30 -18.55
C ARG A 109 -0.69 -12.84 -19.48
N PRO A 110 -1.88 -13.48 -19.40
CA PRO A 110 -3.03 -13.07 -20.20
C PRO A 110 -3.41 -11.60 -19.96
N LYS A 111 -3.85 -10.91 -21.02
CA LYS A 111 -4.20 -9.48 -20.98
C LYS A 111 -5.33 -9.16 -19.99
N HIS A 112 -6.25 -10.10 -19.78
CA HIS A 112 -7.35 -9.94 -18.83
C HIS A 112 -6.89 -10.04 -17.36
N ILE A 113 -5.62 -10.37 -17.10
CA ILE A 113 -5.04 -10.53 -15.77
C ILE A 113 -4.11 -9.35 -15.47
N SER A 114 -4.55 -8.50 -14.54
CA SER A 114 -3.85 -7.29 -14.13
C SER A 114 -3.06 -7.50 -12.84
N VAL A 115 -1.95 -6.77 -12.70
CA VAL A 115 -1.13 -6.80 -11.47
C VAL A 115 -1.80 -5.93 -10.41
N LYS A 116 -1.72 -6.31 -9.14
CA LYS A 116 -2.25 -5.53 -8.00
C LYS A 116 -1.85 -4.04 -8.05
N SER A 117 -0.62 -3.73 -8.46
CA SER A 117 -0.11 -2.35 -8.58
C SER A 117 -0.82 -1.50 -9.65
N SER A 118 -1.45 -2.12 -10.65
CA SER A 118 -2.20 -1.40 -11.69
C SER A 118 -3.59 -0.93 -11.24
N ILE A 119 -3.99 -1.34 -10.03
CA ILE A 119 -5.28 -1.05 -9.44
C ILE A 119 -5.02 -0.03 -8.37
N ALA A 120 -4.94 1.22 -8.79
CA ALA A 120 -4.93 2.35 -7.87
C ALA A 120 -6.09 2.17 -6.87
N HIS A 121 -5.74 1.93 -5.61
CA HIS A 121 -6.57 2.11 -4.42
C HIS A 121 -8.02 1.57 -4.48
N ARG A 122 -8.25 0.37 -5.02
CA ARG A 122 -9.51 -0.39 -4.79
C ARG A 122 -9.36 -1.48 -3.73
N VAL A 123 -8.50 -1.25 -2.74
CA VAL A 123 -8.69 -1.91 -1.44
C VAL A 123 -9.76 -1.08 -0.77
N TYR A 124 -10.90 -1.67 -0.41
CA TYR A 124 -11.98 -0.98 0.29
C TYR A 124 -11.49 -0.49 1.65
N VAL A 125 -10.82 0.66 1.69
CA VAL A 125 -10.62 1.38 2.93
C VAL A 125 -11.92 2.11 3.19
N CYS A 126 -12.56 1.79 4.32
CA CYS A 126 -13.73 2.51 4.78
C CYS A 126 -13.39 4.01 4.88
N ILE A 127 -14.29 4.90 4.43
CA ILE A 127 -14.06 6.36 4.45
C ILE A 127 -13.66 6.84 5.85
N TYR A 128 -14.24 6.24 6.90
CA TYR A 128 -13.87 6.52 8.29
C TYR A 128 -12.40 6.21 8.59
N HIS A 129 -11.89 5.05 8.18
CA HIS A 129 -10.48 4.69 8.36
C HIS A 129 -9.54 5.53 7.49
N GLU A 130 -9.91 5.82 6.24
CA GLU A 130 -9.06 6.59 5.32
C GLU A 130 -8.92 8.04 5.79
N ASN A 131 -10.01 8.69 6.20
CA ASN A 131 -9.97 10.07 6.68
C ASN A 131 -9.06 10.22 7.90
N VAL A 132 -9.15 9.28 8.86
CA VAL A 132 -8.28 9.29 10.04
C VAL A 132 -6.82 9.04 9.65
N ASN A 133 -6.55 8.08 8.76
CA ASN A 133 -5.20 7.83 8.25
C ASN A 133 -4.58 9.06 7.59
N LEU A 134 -5.33 9.77 6.73
CA LEU A 134 -4.85 10.98 6.06
C LEU A 134 -4.50 12.09 7.07
N LEU A 135 -5.27 12.21 8.14
CA LEU A 135 -5.01 13.16 9.22
C LEU A 135 -3.74 12.79 10.01
N LEU A 136 -3.60 11.53 10.42
CA LEU A 136 -2.42 11.03 11.16
C LEU A 136 -1.13 11.20 10.35
N ASN A 137 -1.17 10.88 9.05
CA ASN A 137 -0.05 11.10 8.13
C ASN A 137 0.39 12.57 8.02
N SER A 138 -0.54 13.49 8.25
CA SER A 138 -0.24 14.92 8.26
C SER A 138 0.33 15.35 9.62
N LEU A 139 -0.26 14.86 10.71
CA LEU A 139 0.13 15.18 12.09
C LEU A 139 1.50 14.61 12.48
N SER A 140 1.85 13.41 12.01
CA SER A 140 3.14 12.74 12.32
C SER A 140 4.38 13.56 11.93
N LYS A 141 4.23 14.54 11.04
CA LYS A 141 5.29 15.47 10.65
C LYS A 141 5.55 16.58 11.67
N HIS A 142 4.59 16.83 12.57
CA HIS A 142 4.60 17.96 13.49
C HIS A 142 4.51 17.54 14.96
N VAL A 143 3.99 16.34 15.22
CA VAL A 143 3.84 15.77 16.56
C VAL A 143 4.94 14.74 16.78
N ASN A 144 5.73 14.91 17.84
CA ASN A 144 6.74 13.94 18.22
C ASN A 144 6.07 12.76 18.95
N GLY A 145 6.23 11.55 18.41
CA GLY A 145 5.76 10.31 19.04
C GLY A 145 5.34 9.25 18.02
N SER A 146 5.45 7.97 18.39
CA SER A 146 5.07 6.84 17.53
C SER A 146 3.56 6.64 17.41
N PHE A 147 2.75 7.30 18.24
CA PHE A 147 1.30 7.09 18.27
C PHE A 147 0.55 7.65 17.05
N CYS A 148 1.18 8.49 16.22
CA CYS A 148 0.59 9.00 14.98
C CYS A 148 1.17 8.35 13.71
N SER A 149 1.97 7.28 13.82
CA SER A 149 2.61 6.65 12.64
C SER A 149 1.63 5.92 11.73
N ASP A 150 0.60 5.32 12.31
CA ASP A 150 -0.37 4.49 11.62
C ASP A 150 -1.64 4.37 12.47
N LEU A 151 -2.73 3.92 11.83
CA LEU A 151 -4.04 3.81 12.46
C LEU A 151 -4.06 2.86 13.66
N TYR A 152 -3.33 1.75 13.59
CA TYR A 152 -3.33 0.74 14.66
C TYR A 152 -2.67 1.27 15.93
N SER A 153 -1.47 1.87 15.78
CA SER A 153 -0.77 2.52 16.89
C SER A 153 -1.61 3.64 17.52
N PHE A 154 -2.39 4.36 16.72
CA PHE A 154 -3.29 5.40 17.19
C PHE A 154 -4.49 4.84 17.97
N THR A 155 -5.19 3.83 17.44
CA THR A 155 -6.35 3.22 18.11
C THR A 155 -5.95 2.53 19.41
N SER A 156 -4.84 1.79 19.40
CA SER A 156 -4.30 1.09 20.57
C SER A 156 -3.88 2.05 21.69
N ALA A 157 -3.55 3.30 21.35
CA ALA A 157 -3.22 4.32 22.35
C ALA A 157 -4.46 4.97 22.99
N LEU A 158 -5.64 4.86 22.36
CA LEU A 158 -6.87 5.51 22.82
C LEU A 158 -7.73 4.60 23.71
N VAL A 159 -7.72 3.29 23.49
CA VAL A 159 -8.60 2.34 24.18
C VAL A 159 -7.81 1.21 24.85
N CYS A 160 -8.38 0.64 25.91
CA CYS A 160 -7.79 -0.51 26.60
C CYS A 160 -7.80 -1.80 25.76
N ASP A 161 -8.80 -1.96 24.90
CA ASP A 161 -8.98 -3.11 24.02
C ASP A 161 -9.82 -2.66 22.81
N GLU A 162 -9.26 -2.81 21.61
CA GLU A 162 -9.89 -2.41 20.34
C GLU A 162 -11.06 -3.33 19.94
N SER A 163 -11.14 -4.53 20.52
CA SER A 163 -12.18 -5.51 20.25
C SER A 163 -13.37 -5.41 21.21
N ASN A 164 -13.22 -4.63 22.30
CA ASN A 164 -14.24 -4.45 23.32
C ASN A 164 -14.89 -3.06 23.21
N TYR A 165 -16.14 -3.01 22.76
CA TYR A 165 -16.89 -1.76 22.64
C TYR A 165 -17.04 -1.04 23.99
N ASP A 166 -17.10 -1.78 25.09
CA ASP A 166 -17.27 -1.20 26.43
C ASP A 166 -16.01 -0.44 26.88
N CYS A 167 -14.83 -0.72 26.32
CA CYS A 167 -13.60 0.04 26.58
C CYS A 167 -13.73 1.53 26.22
N ILE A 168 -14.60 1.88 25.25
CA ILE A 168 -14.85 3.27 24.84
C ILE A 168 -15.77 3.98 25.86
N ASN A 169 -16.69 3.24 26.48
CA ASN A 169 -17.71 3.79 27.38
C ASN A 169 -17.34 3.71 28.87
N VAL A 170 -16.08 3.37 29.18
CA VAL A 170 -15.60 3.27 30.57
C VAL A 170 -15.71 4.62 31.27
N GLN A 171 -16.20 4.59 32.51
CA GLN A 171 -16.16 5.72 33.42
C GLN A 171 -14.80 5.79 34.09
N ILE A 172 -14.09 6.91 33.92
CA ILE A 172 -12.76 7.14 34.48
C ILE A 172 -12.89 8.10 35.67
N LYS A 173 -12.20 7.75 36.76
CA LYS A 173 -12.02 8.63 37.91
C LYS A 173 -10.77 9.47 37.74
N TRP A 174 -10.89 10.77 37.92
CA TRP A 174 -9.79 11.71 37.81
C TRP A 174 -9.92 12.85 38.83
N TYR A 175 -8.90 13.70 38.92
CA TYR A 175 -8.84 14.75 39.93
C TYR A 175 -8.50 16.11 39.34
N GLN A 176 -9.10 17.17 39.89
CA GLN A 176 -8.72 18.55 39.60
C GLN A 176 -8.62 19.40 40.85
N TRP A 177 -7.74 20.40 40.80
CA TRP A 177 -7.69 21.46 41.79
C TRP A 177 -8.70 22.56 41.42
N LYS A 178 -9.53 22.95 42.38
CA LYS A 178 -10.43 24.11 42.30
C LYS A 178 -10.22 25.00 43.52
N HIS A 179 -10.44 26.30 43.35
CA HIS A 179 -10.49 27.22 44.47
C HIS A 179 -11.91 27.25 45.03
N ILE A 180 -12.09 26.76 46.26
CA ILE A 180 -13.36 26.81 46.98
C ILE A 180 -13.11 27.62 48.25
N ASN A 181 -13.86 28.71 48.41
CA ASN A 181 -13.71 29.65 49.54
C ASN A 181 -12.26 30.17 49.73
N GLY A 182 -11.53 30.39 48.63
CA GLY A 182 -10.16 30.89 48.64
C GLY A 182 -9.07 29.81 48.80
N TYR A 183 -9.43 28.59 49.19
CA TYR A 183 -8.50 27.48 49.35
C TYR A 183 -8.46 26.60 48.10
N ALA A 184 -7.27 26.17 47.70
CA ALA A 184 -7.11 25.17 46.67
C ALA A 184 -7.48 23.79 47.24
N THR A 185 -8.53 23.20 46.71
CA THR A 185 -9.02 21.88 47.11
C THR A 185 -8.97 20.93 45.92
N LYS A 186 -8.52 19.69 46.15
CA LYS A 186 -8.50 18.63 45.14
C LYS A 186 -9.84 17.91 45.16
N GLU A 187 -10.56 17.96 44.05
CA GLU A 187 -11.87 17.35 43.88
C GLU A 187 -11.76 16.12 42.97
N GLU A 188 -12.41 15.01 43.36
CA GLU A 188 -12.59 13.83 42.52
C GLU A 188 -13.74 14.04 41.55
N GLN A 189 -13.56 13.62 40.30
CA GLN A 189 -14.57 13.66 39.26
C GLN A 189 -14.65 12.27 38.61
N GLN A 190 -15.82 11.95 38.06
CA GLN A 190 -16.07 10.69 37.36
C GLN A 190 -16.86 10.99 36.09
N GLU A 191 -16.26 10.70 34.94
CA GLU A 191 -16.80 11.01 33.60
C GLU A 191 -16.41 9.91 32.61
N SER A 192 -17.01 9.90 31.41
CA SER A 192 -16.62 8.96 30.37
C SER A 192 -15.24 9.29 29.76
N VAL A 193 -14.64 8.31 29.09
CA VAL A 193 -13.39 8.51 28.32
C VAL A 193 -13.54 9.65 27.31
N GLU A 194 -14.66 9.68 26.58
CA GLU A 194 -14.96 10.70 25.57
C GLU A 194 -14.96 12.12 26.18
N GLN A 195 -15.69 12.31 27.28
CA GLN A 195 -15.75 13.60 27.99
C GLN A 195 -14.37 14.04 28.50
N CYS A 196 -13.58 13.10 29.00
CA CYS A 196 -12.20 13.38 29.44
C CYS A 196 -11.31 13.82 28.28
N ILE A 197 -11.43 13.20 27.09
CA ILE A 197 -10.66 13.57 25.89
C ILE A 197 -11.06 14.96 25.41
N GLU A 198 -12.36 15.28 25.36
CA GLU A 198 -12.86 16.61 24.99
C GLU A 198 -12.35 17.68 25.97
N LEU A 199 -12.43 17.40 27.27
CA LEU A 199 -11.94 18.30 28.30
C LEU A 199 -10.42 18.52 28.18
N LEU A 200 -9.65 17.45 27.95
CA LEU A 200 -8.20 17.55 27.75
C LEU A 200 -7.89 18.40 26.52
N SER A 201 -8.54 18.11 25.38
CA SER A 201 -8.40 18.86 24.13
C SER A 201 -8.65 20.37 24.33
N SER A 202 -9.69 20.73 25.09
CA SER A 202 -10.00 22.13 25.41
C SER A 202 -8.89 22.84 26.21
N LYS A 203 -8.11 22.10 27.01
CA LYS A 203 -7.06 22.64 27.88
C LYS A 203 -5.67 22.64 27.24
N VAL A 204 -5.40 21.74 26.29
CA VAL A 204 -4.06 21.53 25.69
C VAL A 204 -3.48 22.83 25.13
N LYS A 205 -4.25 23.62 24.38
CA LYS A 205 -3.75 24.87 23.77
C LYS A 205 -3.26 25.87 24.82
N THR A 206 -4.09 26.13 25.84
CA THR A 206 -3.76 27.06 26.93
C THR A 206 -2.58 26.54 27.74
N PHE A 207 -2.52 25.23 27.99
CA PHE A 207 -1.41 24.62 28.71
C PHE A 207 -0.08 24.72 27.94
N LEU A 208 -0.06 24.44 26.64
CA LEU A 208 1.15 24.57 25.82
C LEU A 208 1.64 26.01 25.77
N LEU A 209 0.74 26.99 25.70
CA LEU A 209 1.09 28.41 25.79
C LEU A 209 1.74 28.73 27.15
N HIS A 210 1.15 28.25 28.24
CA HIS A 210 1.73 28.41 29.57
C HIS A 210 3.12 27.80 29.69
N VAL A 211 3.32 26.57 29.21
CA VAL A 211 4.62 25.87 29.20
C VAL A 211 5.65 26.66 28.38
N TYR A 212 5.26 27.20 27.23
CA TYR A 212 6.12 28.05 26.42
C TYR A 212 6.58 29.28 27.21
N ILE A 213 5.63 30.06 27.76
CA ILE A 213 5.94 31.28 28.53
C ILE A 213 6.87 30.97 29.70
N LYS A 214 6.60 29.89 30.45
CA LYS A 214 7.40 29.50 31.61
C LYS A 214 8.82 29.04 31.28
N ARG A 215 9.08 28.60 30.06
CA ARG A 215 10.43 28.23 29.61
C ARG A 215 11.25 29.42 29.09
N GLN A 216 10.60 30.55 28.83
CA GLN A 216 11.25 31.78 28.37
C GLN A 216 11.54 32.77 29.52
N GLN A 217 11.04 32.49 30.72
CA GLN A 217 11.32 33.21 31.96
C GLN A 217 12.50 32.57 32.68
#